data_AF-A0A2D9B5J4-F1
#
_entry.id   AF-A0A2D9B5J4-F1
#
_cell.length_a   1.000
_cell.length_b   1.000
_cell.length_c   1.000
_cell.angle_alpha   90.00
_cell.angle_beta   90.00
_cell.angle_gamma   90.00
#
_symmetry.space_group_name_H-M   'P 1'
#
loop_
_entity.id
_entity.type
_entity.pdbx_description
1 polymer ?
#
loop_
_entity_poly.entity_id
_entity_poly.type
_entity_poly.pdbx_seq_one_letter_code
_entity_poly.pdbx_strand_id
1 'polypeptide(L)'
;MCGIVGYIGKREAYPIILNGLKRLEYRGYDSAGIALYDGSGIQLCKTQGKVSDLEQKVSSHINTTGSLGIGHTRWATHGVPNDINSHPHYSNSGNLVIIHNGIIENYASIKKELLKRGYTFQSDTDTEVLVNLIEEVKK
;
A
#
# COMPACT_ATOMS: atom_id res chain seq x y z
N MET A 1 -14.02 -6.20 -4.45
CA MET A 1 -13.90 -5.54 -3.12
C MET A 1 -12.55 -5.92 -2.52
N CYS A 2 -11.60 -5.00 -2.39
CA CYS A 2 -10.20 -5.24 -1.98
C CYS A 2 -9.98 -6.08 -0.68
N GLY A 3 -8.74 -6.53 -0.45
CA GLY A 3 -8.29 -7.25 0.74
C GLY A 3 -7.19 -6.53 1.50
N ILE A 4 -7.26 -6.56 2.84
CA ILE A 4 -6.25 -6.00 3.76
C ILE A 4 -5.72 -7.12 4.65
N VAL A 5 -4.40 -7.17 4.82
CA VAL A 5 -3.72 -8.04 5.78
C VAL A 5 -2.71 -7.22 6.56
N GLY A 6 -2.65 -7.40 7.87
CA GLY A 6 -1.62 -6.82 8.73
C GLY A 6 -1.09 -7.88 9.69
N TYR A 7 0.19 -7.81 10.00
CA TYR A 7 0.81 -8.66 11.01
C TYR A 7 1.80 -7.85 11.85
N ILE A 8 1.71 -8.02 13.16
CA ILE A 8 2.70 -7.60 14.14
C ILE A 8 2.88 -8.75 15.14
N GLY A 9 4.11 -9.18 15.39
CA GLY A 9 4.34 -10.25 16.35
C GLY A 9 5.80 -10.71 16.43
N LYS A 10 6.00 -11.99 16.78
CA LYS A 10 7.34 -12.57 16.98
C LYS A 10 7.84 -13.40 15.79
N ARG A 11 6.99 -13.65 14.79
CA ARG A 11 7.33 -14.46 13.60
C ARG A 11 7.68 -13.52 12.44
N GLU A 12 8.25 -14.08 11.38
CA GLU A 12 8.41 -13.36 10.12
C GLU A 12 7.04 -12.99 9.53
N ALA A 13 6.88 -11.70 9.21
CA ALA A 13 5.63 -11.12 8.75
C ALA A 13 5.32 -11.54 7.30
N TYR A 14 6.35 -11.60 6.44
CA TYR A 14 6.21 -11.90 5.02
C TYR A 14 5.36 -13.16 4.71
N PRO A 15 5.68 -14.36 5.20
CA PRO A 15 4.90 -15.56 4.88
C PRO A 15 3.46 -15.48 5.41
N ILE A 16 3.23 -14.79 6.53
CA ILE A 16 1.89 -14.64 7.10
C ILE A 16 1.05 -13.72 6.20
N ILE A 17 1.61 -12.57 5.83
CA ILE A 17 0.94 -11.58 5.00
C ILE A 17 0.67 -12.16 3.61
N LEU A 18 1.67 -12.76 2.97
CA LEU A 18 1.52 -13.34 1.63
C LEU A 18 0.42 -14.41 1.59
N ASN A 19 0.38 -15.31 2.57
CA ASN A 19 -0.68 -16.32 2.65
C ASN A 19 -2.05 -15.69 2.92
N GLY A 20 -2.11 -14.61 3.72
CA GLY A 20 -3.31 -13.81 3.89
C GLY A 20 -3.79 -13.21 2.55
N LEU A 21 -2.88 -12.65 1.76
CA LEU A 21 -3.20 -12.07 0.45
C LEU A 21 -3.72 -13.14 -0.52
N LYS A 22 -3.10 -14.32 -0.58
CA LYS A 22 -3.59 -15.46 -1.37
C LYS A 22 -5.03 -15.83 -1.01
N ARG A 23 -5.38 -15.80 0.27
CA ARG A 23 -6.77 -16.06 0.75
C ARG A 23 -7.74 -14.93 0.42
N LEU A 24 -7.27 -13.71 0.18
CA LEU A 24 -8.07 -12.53 -0.15
C LEU A 24 -8.01 -12.15 -1.64
N GLU A 25 -7.36 -12.95 -2.49
CA GLU A 25 -7.22 -12.64 -3.92
C GLU A 25 -8.57 -12.64 -4.64
N TYR A 26 -9.53 -13.47 -4.23
CA TYR A 26 -10.89 -13.48 -4.78
C TYR A 26 -11.64 -12.14 -4.62
N ARG A 27 -11.13 -11.27 -3.73
CA ARG A 27 -11.69 -9.97 -3.39
C ARG A 27 -11.14 -8.86 -4.29
N GLY A 28 -9.89 -8.96 -4.74
CA GLY A 28 -9.25 -8.04 -5.68
C GLY A 28 -8.01 -8.67 -6.30
N TYR A 29 -7.85 -8.54 -7.61
CA TYR A 29 -6.81 -9.23 -8.39
C TYR A 29 -6.21 -8.34 -9.48
N ASP A 30 -6.51 -7.05 -9.48
CA ASP A 30 -5.95 -6.09 -10.45
C ASP A 30 -4.50 -5.76 -10.10
N SER A 31 -4.19 -5.72 -8.81
CA SER A 31 -2.84 -5.54 -8.29
C SER A 31 -2.70 -5.97 -6.83
N ALA A 32 -1.45 -6.16 -6.38
CA ALA A 32 -1.13 -6.51 -5.00
C ALA A 32 0.15 -5.81 -4.53
N GLY A 33 0.29 -5.64 -3.22
CA GLY A 33 1.52 -5.11 -2.63
C GLY A 33 1.67 -5.40 -1.15
N ILE A 34 2.90 -5.22 -0.68
CA ILE A 34 3.33 -5.46 0.69
C ILE A 34 4.32 -4.39 1.13
N ALA A 35 4.24 -4.02 2.42
CA ALA A 35 5.26 -3.28 3.12
C ALA A 35 5.67 -4.05 4.37
N LEU A 36 6.97 -4.24 4.55
CA LEU A 36 7.58 -4.94 5.69
C LEU A 36 8.51 -3.99 6.42
N TYR A 37 8.53 -4.02 7.75
CA TYR A 37 9.50 -3.28 8.54
C TYR A 37 10.57 -4.22 9.08
N ASP A 38 11.83 -3.99 8.68
CA ASP A 38 12.96 -4.85 9.02
C ASP A 38 13.67 -4.46 10.33
N GLY A 39 13.15 -3.46 11.05
CA GLY A 39 13.75 -2.90 12.26
C GLY A 39 14.60 -1.64 12.00
N SER A 40 14.93 -1.36 10.75
CA SER A 40 15.67 -0.16 10.33
C SER A 40 14.88 0.70 9.35
N GLY A 41 14.15 0.08 8.43
CA GLY A 41 13.40 0.76 7.38
C GLY A 41 12.25 -0.09 6.85
N ILE A 42 11.48 0.51 5.94
CA ILE A 42 10.34 -0.14 5.31
C ILE A 42 10.75 -0.66 3.93
N GLN A 43 10.60 -1.96 3.74
CA GLN A 43 10.75 -2.65 2.46
C GLN A 43 9.38 -2.73 1.78
N LEU A 44 9.18 -1.94 0.71
CA LEU A 44 7.91 -1.90 -0.02
C LEU A 44 8.07 -2.56 -1.40
N CYS A 45 7.16 -3.47 -1.73
CA CYS A 45 7.06 -4.05 -3.06
C CYS A 45 5.58 -4.13 -3.47
N LYS A 46 5.30 -3.70 -4.70
CA LYS A 46 3.96 -3.71 -5.28
C LYS A 46 4.03 -3.99 -6.76
N THR A 47 2.99 -4.63 -7.29
CA THR A 47 2.90 -5.01 -8.70
C THR A 47 1.46 -5.02 -9.18
N GLN A 48 1.24 -4.62 -10.42
CA GLN A 48 0.05 -5.02 -11.17
C GLN A 48 -0.03 -6.54 -11.26
N GLY A 49 -1.26 -7.06 -11.26
CA GLY A 49 -1.55 -8.47 -11.42
C GLY A 49 -1.88 -9.17 -10.10
N LYS A 50 -1.68 -10.49 -10.10
CA LYS A 50 -2.07 -11.41 -9.04
C LYS A 50 -1.05 -11.41 -7.91
N VAL A 51 -1.41 -12.05 -6.81
CA VAL A 51 -0.52 -12.26 -5.65
C VAL A 51 0.69 -13.12 -6.04
N SER A 52 0.56 -14.02 -7.03
CA SER A 52 1.69 -14.78 -7.59
C SER A 52 2.74 -13.88 -8.23
N ASP A 53 2.32 -12.82 -8.91
CA ASP A 53 3.23 -11.87 -9.56
C ASP A 53 3.98 -11.07 -8.49
N LEU A 54 3.28 -10.72 -7.40
CA LEU A 54 3.91 -10.07 -6.24
C LEU A 54 4.93 -10.99 -5.57
N GLU A 55 4.61 -12.26 -5.39
CA GLU A 55 5.51 -13.26 -4.80
C GLU A 55 6.83 -13.35 -5.58
N GLN A 56 6.74 -13.43 -6.91
CA GLN A 56 7.91 -13.47 -7.80
C GLN A 56 8.73 -12.16 -7.77
N LYS A 57 8.05 -11.01 -7.70
CA LYS A 57 8.73 -9.71 -7.63
C LYS A 57 9.43 -9.51 -6.29
N VAL A 58 8.78 -9.89 -5.19
CA VAL A 58 9.37 -9.79 -3.84
C VAL A 58 10.65 -10.61 -3.74
N SER A 59 10.66 -11.86 -4.25
CA SER A 59 11.84 -12.73 -4.15
C SER A 59 13.09 -12.20 -4.84
N SER A 60 12.95 -11.19 -5.72
CA SER A 60 14.05 -10.60 -6.50
C SER A 60 14.39 -9.15 -6.11
N HIS A 61 13.52 -8.44 -5.38
CA HIS A 61 13.66 -6.98 -5.21
C HIS A 61 13.82 -6.50 -3.77
N ILE A 62 13.30 -7.22 -2.78
CA ILE A 62 13.29 -6.74 -1.39
C ILE A 62 13.73 -7.81 -0.40
N ASN A 63 14.28 -7.36 0.72
CA ASN A 63 14.48 -8.22 1.89
C ASN A 63 13.12 -8.49 2.57
N THR A 64 12.87 -9.74 2.94
CA THR A 64 11.61 -10.19 3.56
C THR A 64 11.71 -10.38 5.07
N THR A 65 12.87 -10.09 5.67
CA THR A 65 13.05 -10.13 7.13
C THR A 65 12.24 -9.03 7.81
N GLY A 66 11.53 -9.38 8.88
CA GLY A 66 10.80 -8.42 9.68
C GLY A 66 9.57 -9.03 10.33
N SER A 67 9.21 -8.52 11.49
CA SER A 67 8.11 -9.05 12.30
C SER A 67 6.86 -8.16 12.31
N LEU A 68 6.89 -7.10 11.50
CA LEU A 68 5.81 -6.14 11.29
C LEU A 68 5.62 -5.92 9.79
N GLY A 69 4.38 -5.91 9.33
CA GLY A 69 4.06 -5.52 7.96
C GLY A 69 2.59 -5.47 7.65
N ILE A 70 2.29 -4.95 6.47
CA ILE A 70 0.95 -4.83 5.92
C ILE A 70 0.95 -5.23 4.45
N GLY A 71 -0.16 -5.77 3.97
CA GLY A 71 -0.34 -6.15 2.57
C GLY A 71 -1.75 -5.86 2.08
N HIS A 72 -1.87 -5.67 0.76
CA HIS A 72 -3.11 -5.31 0.12
C HIS A 72 -3.31 -6.05 -1.20
N THR A 73 -4.56 -6.48 -1.44
CA THR A 73 -5.03 -6.86 -2.78
C THR A 73 -6.06 -5.85 -3.26
N ARG A 74 -5.88 -5.36 -4.48
CA ARG A 74 -6.62 -4.22 -5.02
C ARG A 74 -7.59 -4.64 -6.11
N TRP A 75 -8.79 -4.07 -6.02
CA TRP A 75 -9.74 -3.94 -7.11
C TRP A 75 -9.79 -2.45 -7.48
N ALA A 76 -9.36 -2.09 -8.67
CA ALA A 76 -9.17 -0.68 -9.03
C ALA A 76 -10.52 0.04 -9.18
N THR A 77 -10.73 1.11 -8.40
CA THR A 77 -11.89 2.01 -8.52
C THR A 77 -11.49 3.38 -9.10
N HIS A 78 -10.33 3.90 -8.67
CA HIS A 78 -9.71 5.12 -9.20
C HIS A 78 -8.31 4.82 -9.76
N GLY A 79 -7.96 5.38 -10.91
CA GLY A 79 -6.67 5.14 -11.57
C GLY A 79 -6.55 3.74 -12.16
N VAL A 80 -5.75 3.61 -13.21
CA VAL A 80 -5.53 2.33 -13.88
C VAL A 80 -4.77 1.36 -12.95
N PRO A 81 -5.00 0.03 -13.08
CA PRO A 81 -4.13 -0.97 -12.47
C PRO A 81 -2.69 -0.81 -12.98
N ASN A 82 -1.78 -0.42 -12.08
CA ASN A 82 -0.35 -0.36 -12.32
C ASN A 82 0.38 -0.39 -10.96
N ASP A 83 1.70 -0.49 -10.98
CA ASP A 83 2.50 -0.53 -9.76
C ASP A 83 2.33 0.74 -8.92
N ILE A 84 2.27 1.92 -9.54
CA ILE A 84 2.19 3.22 -8.85
C ILE A 84 0.90 3.34 -8.02
N ASN A 85 -0.25 2.99 -8.62
CA ASN A 85 -1.58 3.03 -8.02
C ASN A 85 -1.86 1.83 -7.09
N SER A 86 -0.97 0.84 -7.06
CA SER A 86 -1.07 -0.25 -6.12
C SER A 86 -0.73 0.23 -4.71
N HIS A 87 -1.45 -0.30 -3.74
CA HIS A 87 -1.16 -0.09 -2.33
C HIS A 87 -0.01 -1.02 -1.92
N PRO A 88 0.79 -0.69 -0.87
CA PRO A 88 0.67 0.48 0.01
C PRO A 88 1.14 1.83 -0.57
N HIS A 89 0.72 2.93 0.06
CA HIS A 89 1.13 4.30 -0.28
C HIS A 89 1.93 4.94 0.86
N TYR A 90 3.03 5.61 0.50
CA TYR A 90 3.81 6.48 1.39
C TYR A 90 3.20 7.88 1.46
N SER A 91 3.40 8.57 2.60
CA SER A 91 3.31 10.04 2.65
C SER A 91 4.55 10.71 2.03
N ASN A 92 4.48 12.01 1.76
CA ASN A 92 5.59 12.80 1.21
C ASN A 92 6.85 12.74 2.09
N SER A 93 6.72 12.68 3.42
CA SER A 93 7.90 12.52 4.29
C SER A 93 8.48 11.10 4.32
N GLY A 94 7.77 10.10 3.78
CA GLY A 94 8.14 8.69 3.87
C GLY A 94 7.90 8.04 5.23
N ASN A 95 7.44 8.80 6.24
CA ASN A 95 7.27 8.30 7.61
C ASN A 95 5.95 7.54 7.83
N LEU A 96 4.98 7.68 6.93
CA LEU A 96 3.70 6.99 7.00
C LEU A 96 3.52 6.08 5.79
N VAL A 97 3.01 4.87 6.02
CA VAL A 97 2.60 3.93 4.99
C VAL A 97 1.21 3.42 5.31
N ILE A 98 0.29 3.49 4.35
CA ILE A 98 -1.08 3.01 4.54
C ILE A 98 -1.55 2.10 3.41
N ILE A 99 -2.54 1.29 3.75
CA ILE A 99 -3.40 0.56 2.84
C ILE A 99 -4.85 0.91 3.18
N HIS A 100 -5.72 0.92 2.17
CA HIS A 100 -7.09 1.39 2.32
C HIS A 100 -8.06 0.53 1.50
N ASN A 101 -9.21 0.23 2.10
CA ASN A 101 -10.36 -0.37 1.46
C ASN A 101 -11.55 0.58 1.63
N GLY A 102 -12.00 1.18 0.55
CA GLY A 102 -13.04 2.20 0.56
C GLY A 102 -12.83 3.18 -0.58
N ILE A 103 -13.59 4.27 -0.53
CA ILE A 103 -13.47 5.40 -1.45
C ILE A 103 -13.52 6.67 -0.61
N ILE A 104 -12.55 7.58 -0.80
CA ILE A 104 -12.60 8.93 -0.23
C ILE A 104 -13.25 9.86 -1.25
N GLU A 105 -14.56 10.05 -1.15
CA GLU A 105 -15.37 10.74 -2.18
C GLU A 105 -14.91 12.19 -2.44
N ASN A 106 -14.40 12.88 -1.42
CA ASN A 106 -13.93 14.25 -1.51
C ASN A 106 -12.40 14.38 -1.72
N TYR A 107 -11.71 13.32 -2.17
CA TYR A 107 -10.25 13.33 -2.35
C TYR A 107 -9.77 14.44 -3.29
N ALA A 108 -10.52 14.78 -4.34
CA ALA A 108 -10.14 15.83 -5.29
C ALA A 108 -10.01 17.21 -4.62
N SER A 109 -10.96 17.55 -3.74
CA SER A 109 -10.97 18.79 -2.97
C SER A 109 -9.80 18.84 -1.98
N ILE A 110 -9.53 17.72 -1.31
CA ILE A 110 -8.40 17.59 -0.37
C ILE A 110 -7.06 17.69 -1.13
N LYS A 111 -6.92 16.98 -2.26
CA LYS A 111 -5.72 17.01 -3.12
C LYS A 111 -5.40 18.43 -3.57
N LYS A 112 -6.42 19.19 -3.99
CA LYS A 112 -6.26 20.60 -4.38
C LYS A 112 -5.70 21.47 -3.25
N GLU A 113 -6.14 21.25 -2.01
CA GLU A 113 -5.65 22.01 -0.87
C GLU A 113 -4.23 21.60 -0.47
N LEU A 114 -3.92 20.30 -0.47
CA LEU A 114 -2.57 19.80 -0.19
C LEU A 114 -1.55 20.26 -1.24
N LEU A 115 -1.92 20.31 -2.52
CA LEU A 115 -1.07 20.85 -3.58
C LEU A 115 -0.66 22.30 -3.31
N LYS A 116 -1.58 23.15 -2.84
CA LYS A 116 -1.25 24.55 -2.48
C LYS A 116 -0.28 24.64 -1.29
N ARG A 117 -0.28 23.62 -0.43
CA ARG A 117 0.61 23.51 0.73
C ARG A 117 1.96 22.88 0.39
N GLY A 118 2.21 22.58 -0.89
CA GLY A 118 3.49 22.07 -1.38
C GLY A 118 3.63 20.55 -1.41
N TYR A 119 2.55 19.80 -1.18
CA TYR A 119 2.57 18.35 -1.35
C TYR A 119 2.63 17.96 -2.82
N THR A 120 3.37 16.89 -3.12
CA THR A 120 3.40 16.26 -4.45
C THR A 120 2.68 14.93 -4.43
N PHE A 121 2.19 14.47 -5.58
CA PHE A 121 1.44 13.22 -5.72
C PHE A 121 2.00 12.42 -6.89
N GLN A 122 2.22 11.13 -6.66
CA GLN A 122 2.73 10.21 -7.67
C GLN A 122 1.63 9.33 -8.25
N SER A 123 0.55 9.09 -7.49
CA SER A 123 -0.56 8.24 -7.88
C SER A 123 -1.82 9.03 -8.23
N ASP A 124 -2.74 8.32 -8.86
CA ASP A 124 -4.10 8.78 -9.13
C ASP A 124 -5.08 8.35 -8.03
N THR A 125 -4.58 7.79 -6.93
CA THR A 125 -5.42 7.19 -5.89
C THR A 125 -5.81 8.19 -4.82
N ASP A 126 -7.05 8.07 -4.37
CA ASP A 126 -7.58 8.75 -3.19
C ASP A 126 -6.79 8.42 -1.92
N THR A 127 -6.19 7.23 -1.88
CA THR A 127 -5.41 6.73 -0.73
C THR A 127 -4.10 7.49 -0.55
N GLU A 128 -3.41 7.90 -1.63
CA GLU A 128 -2.25 8.78 -1.52
C GLU A 128 -2.64 10.18 -0.99
N VAL A 129 -3.84 10.65 -1.34
CA VAL A 129 -4.38 11.89 -0.76
C VAL A 129 -4.61 11.76 0.74
N LEU A 130 -5.19 10.64 1.17
CA LEU A 130 -5.45 10.38 2.58
C LEU A 130 -4.16 10.33 3.41
N VAL A 131 -3.12 9.62 2.96
CA VAL A 131 -1.89 9.49 3.75
C VAL A 131 -1.16 10.83 3.93
N ASN A 132 -1.20 11.69 2.91
CA ASN A 132 -0.65 13.04 2.98
C ASN A 132 -1.52 13.98 3.83
N LEU A 133 -2.85 13.80 3.84
CA LEU A 133 -3.74 14.53 4.75
C LEU A 133 -3.44 14.17 6.21
N ILE A 134 -3.26 12.88 6.52
CA ILE A 134 -2.90 12.44 7.88
C ILE A 134 -1.57 13.07 8.30
N GLU A 135 -0.58 13.10 7.40
CA GLU A 135 0.69 13.77 7.67
C GLU A 135 0.52 15.26 7.96
N GLU A 136 -0.26 15.97 7.14
CA GLU A 136 -0.52 17.41 7.31
C GLU A 136 -1.17 17.73 8.66
N VAL A 137 -2.12 16.90 9.11
CA VAL A 137 -2.83 17.09 10.39
C VAL A 137 -1.97 16.69 11.59
N LYS A 138 -1.03 15.76 11.43
CA LYS A 138 -0.16 15.27 12.51
C LYS A 138 0.94 16.26 12.90
N LYS A 139 1.34 17.15 11.99
CA LYS A 139 2.37 18.18 12.24
C LYS A 139 2.02 19.01 13.48
#